data_AF-X0ZYD2-F1
#
_entry.id   AF-X0ZYD2-F1
#
_cell.length_a   1.000
_cell.length_b   1.000
_cell.length_c   1.000
_cell.angle_alpha   90.00
_cell.angle_beta   90.00
_cell.angle_gamma   90.00
#
_symmetry.space_group_name_H-M   'P 1'
#
loop_
_entity.id
_entity.type
_entity.pdbx_description
1 polymer ?
#
loop_
_entity_poly.entity_id
_entity_poly.type
_entity_poly.pdbx_seq_one_letter_code
_entity_poly.pdbx_strand_id
1 'polypeptide(L)' 'TSQTVRDGYARTLNDSDFREGSLKQPSNIRPNRIFTADKRLILYRVGGLKQEKLQEVTQAIVHILRE' A
#
# COMPACT_ATOMS: atom_id res chain seq x y z
N THR A 1 2.40 2.44 11.19
CA THR A 1 2.37 3.54 12.17
C THR A 1 2.08 4.84 11.45
N SER A 2 1.18 5.63 12.03
CA SER A 2 0.44 6.79 11.52
C SER A 2 1.30 8.06 11.32
N GLN A 3 2.33 7.96 10.45
CA GLN A 3 3.35 8.98 10.13
C GLN A 3 4.26 9.26 11.36
N THR A 4 5.57 9.04 11.38
CA THR A 4 6.64 9.55 10.51
C THR A 4 7.77 8.51 10.39
N VAL A 5 7.91 7.86 9.24
CA VAL A 5 9.18 7.36 8.70
C VAL A 5 9.02 7.40 7.18
N ARG A 6 9.61 8.42 6.54
CA ARG A 6 9.74 8.49 5.08
C ARG A 6 10.94 7.62 4.70
N ASP A 7 10.78 6.31 4.63
CA ASP A 7 11.73 5.54 3.82
C ASP A 7 11.49 5.91 2.35
N GLY A 8 12.54 5.92 1.51
CA GLY A 8 12.46 6.36 0.11
C GLY A 8 11.48 5.53 -0.75
N TYR A 9 11.04 4.39 -0.23
CA TYR A 9 10.12 3.48 -0.88
C TYR A 9 8.65 3.75 -0.52
N ALA A 10 8.36 4.53 0.53
CA ALA A 10 7.01 4.85 0.94
C ALA A 10 6.25 5.55 -0.20
N ARG A 11 5.03 5.08 -0.48
CA ARG A 11 4.11 5.69 -1.44
C ARG A 11 2.88 6.20 -0.71
N THR A 12 2.63 7.50 -0.79
CA THR A 12 1.44 8.14 -0.22
C THR A 12 0.19 7.47 -0.75
N LEU A 13 -0.79 7.25 0.11
CA LEU A 13 -2.07 6.67 -0.21
C LEU A 13 -3.18 7.58 0.33
N ASN A 14 -3.94 8.16 -0.60
CA ASN A 14 -5.03 9.08 -0.31
C ASN A 14 -6.36 8.51 -0.82
N ASP A 15 -7.48 9.13 -0.43
CA ASP A 15 -8.82 8.68 -0.84
C ASP A 15 -9.01 8.65 -2.36
N SER A 16 -8.35 9.54 -3.10
CA SER A 16 -8.37 9.56 -4.57
C SER A 16 -7.78 8.31 -5.22
N ASP A 17 -6.97 7.54 -4.50
CA ASP A 17 -6.32 6.33 -5.00
C ASP A 17 -7.23 5.09 -4.89
N PHE A 18 -8.38 5.20 -4.22
CA PHE A 18 -9.35 4.12 -4.07
C PHE A 18 -10.38 4.16 -5.20
N ARG A 19 -10.69 2.97 -5.75
CA ARG A 19 -11.83 2.75 -6.63
C ARG A 19 -13.12 2.58 -5.83
N GLU A 20 -13.01 1.99 -4.65
CA GLU A 20 -14.10 1.70 -3.72
C GLU A 20 -13.54 1.63 -2.29
N GLY A 21 -14.35 2.03 -1.30
CA GLY A 21 -13.92 2.14 0.10
C GLY A 21 -12.88 3.25 0.31
N SER A 22 -12.33 3.34 1.53
CA SER A 22 -11.32 4.34 1.89
C SER A 22 -10.60 3.95 3.18
N LEU A 23 -9.61 4.76 3.57
CA LEU A 23 -9.05 4.73 4.92
C LEU A 23 -9.58 5.92 5.71
N LYS A 24 -9.54 5.82 7.04
CA LYS A 24 -9.98 6.93 7.92
C LYS A 24 -9.07 8.16 7.85
N GLN A 25 -7.84 7.99 7.35
CA GLN A 25 -6.84 9.05 7.25
C GLN A 25 -5.84 8.76 6.12
N PRO A 26 -5.25 9.81 5.52
CA PRO A 26 -4.12 9.67 4.60
C PRO A 26 -3.02 8.78 5.19
N SER A 27 -2.53 7.86 4.39
CA SER A 27 -1.63 6.79 4.82
C SER A 27 -0.49 6.58 3.83
N ASN A 28 0.39 5.59 4.07
CA ASN A 28 1.46 5.23 3.16
C ASN A 28 1.48 3.72 2.94
N ILE A 29 1.62 3.30 1.68
CA ILE A 29 2.00 1.93 1.33
C ILE A 29 3.51 1.81 1.50
N ARG A 30 3.99 0.71 2.08
CA ARG A 30 5.41 0.45 2.35
C ARG A 30 5.88 -0.80 1.61
N PRO A 31 6.28 -0.67 0.33
CA PRO A 31 6.72 -1.78 -0.51
C PRO A 31 7.91 -2.56 0.05
N ASN A 32 8.73 -1.93 0.89
CA ASN A 32 9.86 -2.55 1.59
C ASN A 32 9.47 -3.35 2.85
N ARG A 33 8.17 -3.42 3.19
CA ARG A 33 7.64 -4.17 4.35
C ARG A 33 6.62 -5.20 3.91
N ILE A 34 7.07 -6.16 3.10
CA ILE A 34 6.25 -7.28 2.62
C ILE A 34 6.47 -8.48 3.53
N PHE A 35 5.41 -9.23 3.79
CA PHE A 35 5.44 -10.48 4.52
C PHE A 35 4.37 -11.44 3.97
N THR A 36 4.54 -12.72 4.24
CA THR A 36 3.54 -13.75 3.91
C THR A 36 2.56 -13.91 5.08
N ALA A 37 1.26 -13.90 4.79
CA ALA A 37 0.19 -14.01 5.78
C ALA A 37 -0.82 -15.10 5.38
N ASP A 38 -1.37 -15.80 6.37
CA ASP A 38 -2.50 -16.71 6.16
C ASP A 38 -3.79 -15.91 5.92
N LYS A 39 -4.60 -16.33 4.94
CA LYS A 39 -5.86 -15.65 4.58
C LYS A 39 -6.83 -15.56 5.77
N ARG A 40 -6.79 -16.50 6.72
CA ARG A 40 -7.62 -16.52 7.93
C ARG A 40 -7.36 -15.31 8.84
N LEU A 41 -6.23 -14.62 8.70
CA LEU A 41 -5.92 -13.40 9.44
C LEU A 41 -6.68 -12.16 8.92
N ILE A 42 -7.29 -12.24 7.74
CA ILE A 42 -7.99 -11.11 7.10
C ILE A 42 -9.46 -11.11 7.54
N LEU A 43 -9.84 -10.15 8.39
CA LEU A 43 -11.21 -10.04 8.91
C LEU A 43 -12.21 -9.51 7.86
N TYR A 44 -11.82 -8.44 7.14
CA TYR A 44 -12.65 -7.81 6.12
C TYR A 44 -11.81 -6.98 5.15
N ARG A 45 -12.43 -6.57 4.04
CA ARG A 45 -11.83 -5.69 3.03
C ARG A 45 -12.27 -4.24 3.28
N VAL A 46 -11.31 -3.33 3.45
CA VAL A 46 -11.60 -1.90 3.71
C VAL A 46 -11.88 -1.11 2.43
N GLY A 47 -11.39 -1.59 1.28
CA GLY A 47 -11.51 -0.92 -0.02
C GLY A 47 -10.75 -1.62 -1.12
N GLY A 48 -10.74 -1.01 -2.31
CA GLY A 48 -9.98 -1.43 -3.48
C GLY A 48 -9.21 -0.27 -4.06
N LEU A 49 -7.91 -0.45 -4.29
CA LEU A 49 -7.10 0.54 -4.99
C LEU A 49 -7.46 0.60 -6.47
N LYS A 50 -7.29 1.77 -7.09
CA LYS A 50 -7.33 1.93 -8.54
C LYS A 50 -6.14 1.23 -9.20
N GLN A 51 -6.26 0.96 -10.50
CA GLN A 51 -5.26 0.19 -11.24
C GLN A 51 -3.92 0.92 -11.32
N GLU A 52 -3.95 2.24 -11.47
CA GLU A 52 -2.79 3.12 -11.54
C GLU A 52 -1.97 3.03 -10.25
N LYS A 53 -2.65 3.07 -9.09
CA LYS A 53 -1.98 2.95 -7.80
C LYS A 53 -1.38 1.58 -7.57
N LEU A 54 -2.08 0.53 -7.99
CA LEU A 54 -1.59 -0.84 -7.89
C LEU A 54 -0.34 -1.06 -8.76
N GLN A 55 -0.30 -0.48 -9.96
CA GLN A 55 0.86 -0.51 -10.84
C GLN A 55 2.05 0.24 -10.23
N GLU A 56 1.84 1.43 -9.67
CA GLU A 56 2.88 2.21 -8.99
C GLU A 56 3.55 1.40 -7.86
N VAL A 57 2.75 0.76 -7.02
CA VAL A 57 3.25 -0.08 -5.91
C VAL A 57 4.00 -1.28 -6.45
N THR A 58 3.46 -1.97 -7.46
CA THR A 58 4.11 -3.14 -8.07
C THR A 58 5.48 -2.78 -8.65
N GLN A 59 5.60 -1.65 -9.35
CA GLN A 59 6.89 -1.19 -9.88
C GLN A 59 7.88 -0.86 -8.77
N ALA A 60 7.42 -0.27 -7.66
CA ALA A 60 8.27 -0.02 -6.50
C ALA A 60 8.80 -1.34 -5.89
N ILE A 61 7.97 -2.39 -5.81
CA ILE A 61 8.40 -3.71 -5.33
C ILE A 61 9.46 -4.31 -6.27
N VAL A 62 9.19 -4.30 -7.59
CA VAL A 62 10.14 -4.81 -8.59
C VAL A 62 11.46 -4.06 -8.53
N HIS A 63 11.44 -2.74 -8.31
CA HIS A 63 12.64 -1.92 -8.17
C HIS A 63 13.46 -2.35 -6.94
N ILE A 64 12.83 -2.49 -5.76
CA ILE A 64 13.50 -2.95 -4.54
C ILE A 64 14.16 -4.32 -4.71
N LEU A 65 13.54 -5.22 -5.47
CA LEU A 65 14.07 -6.57 -5.71
C LEU A 65 15.21 -6.63 -6.75
N ARG A 66 15.45 -5.53 -7.48
CA ARG A 66 16.51 -5.43 -8.51
C ARG A 66 17.74 -4.67 -8.03
N GLU A 67 17.67 -4.02 -6.88
CA GLU A 67 18.83 -3.48 -6.16
C GLU A 67 19.68 -4.62 -5.59
#